data_AF-A0A2W6NY40-F1
#
_entry.id   AF-A0A2W6NY40-F1
#
_cell.length_a   1.000
_cell.length_b   1.000
_cell.length_c   1.000
_cell.angle_alpha   90.00
_cell.angle_beta   90.00
_cell.angle_gamma   90.00
#
_symmetry.space_group_name_H-M   'P 1'
#
loop_
_entity.id
_entity.type
_entity.pdbx_description
1 polymer ?
#
loop_
_entity_poly.entity_id
_entity_poly.type
_entity_poly.pdbx_seq_one_letter_code
_entity_poly.pdbx_strand_id
1 'polypeptide(L)'
;NGLVCGNNFGEIRVPHKGDIVGQVIEGAYEVLGVFDKVTDNMEAMKEIHLNSDEQHLFGRAALMVRYEDENKTPVTPEQIITPRRREDKQNDLW
;
A
#
# COMPACT_ATOMS: atom_id res chain seq x y z
N ASN A 1 -9.02 5.74 0.94
CA ASN A 1 -9.61 4.37 0.83
C ASN A 1 -8.87 3.25 1.56
N GLY A 2 -7.68 3.42 2.15
CA GLY A 2 -7.11 2.41 3.07
C GLY A 2 -6.83 1.03 2.44
N LEU A 3 -6.79 0.98 1.10
CA LEU A 3 -6.56 -0.23 0.31
C LEU A 3 -5.07 -0.61 0.29
N VAL A 4 -4.19 0.30 0.70
CA VAL A 4 -2.76 0.06 0.90
C VAL A 4 -2.49 -0.15 2.39
N CYS A 5 -2.39 -1.41 2.81
CA CYS A 5 -2.00 -1.76 4.18
C CYS A 5 -0.47 -1.94 4.24
N GLY A 6 0.26 -0.86 4.54
CA GLY A 6 1.69 -0.91 4.81
C GLY A 6 2.12 0.39 5.49
N ASN A 7 2.51 0.30 6.77
CA ASN A 7 3.04 1.45 7.53
C ASN A 7 4.55 1.31 7.81
N ASN A 8 5.19 0.26 7.32
CA ASN A 8 6.59 -0.05 7.58
C ASN A 8 7.32 -0.22 6.26
N PHE A 9 8.19 0.73 5.93
CA PHE A 9 8.97 0.76 4.69
C PHE A 9 10.44 0.97 5.04
N GLY A 10 11.33 0.17 4.43
CA GLY A 10 12.77 0.30 4.65
C GLY A 10 13.30 -0.29 5.97
N GLU A 11 12.72 -1.37 6.51
CA GLU A 11 13.34 -2.06 7.66
C GLU A 11 14.61 -2.81 7.23
N ILE A 12 15.76 -2.40 7.74
CA ILE A 12 17.04 -3.08 7.53
C ILE A 12 17.51 -3.75 8.80
N ARG A 13 17.89 -5.03 8.69
CA ARG A 13 18.39 -5.84 9.80
C ARG A 13 19.88 -6.05 9.66
N VAL A 14 20.65 -5.41 10.54
CA VAL A 14 22.11 -5.54 10.56
C VAL A 14 22.53 -6.58 11.61
N PRO A 15 23.28 -7.63 11.24
CA PRO A 15 23.85 -8.57 12.21
C PRO A 15 24.86 -7.87 13.13
N HIS A 16 24.90 -8.25 14.40
CA HIS A 16 25.80 -7.65 15.41
C HIS A 16 27.28 -8.08 15.28
N LYS A 17 27.66 -8.77 14.20
CA LYS A 17 29.01 -9.29 13.96
C LYS A 17 29.36 -9.18 12.48
N GLY A 18 30.59 -8.74 12.18
CA GLY A 18 31.07 -8.48 10.82
C GLY A 18 31.40 -7.00 10.63
N ASP A 19 31.39 -6.52 9.39
CA ASP A 19 31.47 -5.09 9.08
C ASP A 19 30.14 -4.40 9.39
N ILE A 20 29.96 -4.05 10.66
CA ILE A 20 28.74 -3.40 11.15
C ILE A 20 28.64 -1.97 10.60
N VAL A 21 29.77 -1.26 10.52
CA VAL A 21 29.79 0.17 10.14
C VAL A 21 29.42 0.33 8.66
N GLY A 22 30.02 -0.47 7.77
CA GLY A 22 29.69 -0.46 6.35
C GLY A 22 28.22 -0.79 6.09
N GLN A 23 27.68 -1.83 6.73
CA GLN A 23 26.29 -2.26 6.57
C GLN A 23 25.27 -1.26 7.12
N VAL A 24 25.59 -0.54 8.21
CA VAL A 24 24.73 0.53 8.74
C VAL A 24 24.72 1.74 7.80
N ILE A 25 25.88 2.12 7.26
CA ILE A 25 25.98 3.25 6.33
C ILE A 25 25.23 2.93 5.04
N GLU A 26 25.47 1.76 4.45
CA GLU A 26 24.78 1.31 3.24
C GLU A 26 23.28 1.21 3.47
N GLY A 27 22.87 0.63 4.60
CA GLY A 27 21.47 0.56 4.98
C GLY A 27 20.82 1.93 5.12
N ALA A 28 21.50 2.91 5.72
CA ALA A 28 20.97 4.27 5.81
C ALA A 28 20.72 4.90 4.42
N TYR A 29 21.61 4.68 3.45
CA TYR A 29 21.40 5.16 2.08
C TYR A 29 20.27 4.44 1.36
N GLU A 30 20.14 3.12 1.55
CA GLU A 30 19.06 2.35 0.96
C GLU A 30 17.69 2.79 1.50
N VAL A 31 17.58 3.01 2.81
CA VAL A 31 16.37 3.51 3.46
C VAL A 31 15.99 4.89 2.94
N LEU A 32 16.94 5.81 2.82
CA LEU A 32 16.69 7.15 2.25
C LEU A 32 16.14 7.06 0.83
N GLY A 33 16.71 6.21 -0.02
CA GLY A 33 16.22 6.01 -1.39
C GLY A 33 14.84 5.32 -1.48
N VAL A 34 14.40 4.62 -0.44
CA VAL A 34 13.05 4.04 -0.35
C VAL A 34 12.03 5.09 0.07
N PHE A 35 12.38 6.01 0.98
CA PHE A 35 11.46 7.04 1.46
C PHE A 35 10.97 7.98 0.36
N ASP A 36 11.85 8.43 -0.52
CA ASP A 36 11.48 9.30 -1.64
C ASP A 36 10.45 8.58 -2.54
N LYS A 37 10.73 7.32 -2.91
CA LYS A 37 9.83 6.50 -3.73
C LYS A 37 8.48 6.24 -3.07
N VAL A 38 8.45 6.02 -1.76
CA VAL A 38 7.20 5.84 -1.02
C VAL A 38 6.41 7.14 -0.98
N THR A 39 7.08 8.27 -0.79
CA THR A 39 6.45 9.59 -0.79
C THR A 39 5.85 9.91 -2.14
N ASP A 40 6.60 9.70 -3.24
CA ASP A 40 6.12 9.93 -4.60
C ASP A 40 4.91 9.04 -4.94
N ASN A 41 4.97 7.75 -4.58
CA ASN A 41 3.85 6.84 -4.80
C ASN A 41 2.62 7.24 -3.96
N MET A 42 2.82 7.66 -2.72
CA MET A 42 1.74 8.17 -1.87
C MET A 42 1.08 9.40 -2.50
N GLU A 43 1.87 10.37 -2.94
CA GLU A 43 1.36 11.59 -3.58
C GLU A 43 0.60 11.25 -4.87
N ALA A 44 1.16 10.41 -5.73
CA ALA A 44 0.50 9.96 -6.95
C ALA A 44 -0.85 9.27 -6.66
N MET A 45 -0.93 8.43 -5.62
CA MET A 45 -2.18 7.77 -5.26
C MET A 45 -3.23 8.74 -4.67
N LYS A 46 -2.80 9.77 -3.95
CA LYS A 46 -3.68 10.84 -3.45
C LYS A 46 -4.25 11.72 -4.57
N GLU A 47 -3.51 11.88 -5.67
CA GLU A 47 -4.00 12.63 -6.83
C GLU A 47 -5.08 11.88 -7.61
N ILE A 48 -5.09 10.55 -7.57
CA ILE A 48 -6.07 9.73 -8.27
C ILE A 48 -7.36 9.64 -7.46
N HIS A 49 -8.33 10.47 -7.82
CA HIS A 49 -9.66 10.48 -7.23
C HIS A 49 -10.59 9.58 -8.04
N LEU A 50 -11.30 8.69 -7.34
CA LEU A 50 -12.29 7.80 -7.93
C LEU A 50 -13.71 8.28 -7.60
N ASN A 51 -14.60 8.15 -8.58
CA ASN A 51 -16.04 8.24 -8.33
C ASN A 51 -16.59 6.92 -7.76
N SER A 52 -17.86 6.89 -7.36
CA SER A 52 -18.48 5.72 -6.72
C SER A 52 -18.45 4.46 -7.61
N ASP A 53 -18.65 4.61 -8.92
CA ASP A 53 -18.67 3.48 -9.86
C ASP A 53 -17.25 2.95 -10.11
N GLU A 54 -16.27 3.85 -10.19
CA GLU A 54 -14.85 3.52 -10.32
C GLU A 54 -14.32 2.81 -9.08
N GLN A 55 -14.73 3.22 -7.87
CA GLN A 55 -14.38 2.52 -6.63
C GLN A 55 -14.92 1.09 -6.64
N HIS A 56 -16.19 0.92 -7.05
CA HIS A 56 -16.81 -0.40 -7.15
C HIS A 56 -16.08 -1.30 -8.16
N LEU A 57 -15.78 -0.75 -9.34
CA LEU A 57 -15.04 -1.45 -10.38
C LEU A 57 -13.63 -1.84 -9.91
N PHE A 58 -12.94 -0.92 -9.24
CA PHE A 58 -11.61 -1.17 -8.66
C PHE A 58 -11.65 -2.28 -7.63
N GLY A 59 -12.63 -2.26 -6.72
CA GLY A 59 -12.85 -3.33 -5.74
C GLY A 59 -13.07 -4.68 -6.41
N ARG A 60 -13.94 -4.75 -7.42
CA ARG A 60 -14.18 -5.99 -8.18
C ARG A 60 -12.91 -6.49 -8.86
N ALA A 61 -12.14 -5.60 -9.51
CA ALA A 61 -10.88 -5.95 -10.15
C ALA A 61 -9.86 -6.50 -9.15
N ALA A 62 -9.75 -5.87 -7.97
CA ALA A 62 -8.88 -6.33 -6.90
C ALA A 62 -9.25 -7.74 -6.39
N LEU A 63 -10.55 -8.02 -6.26
CA LEU A 63 -11.04 -9.36 -5.86
C LEU A 63 -10.77 -10.40 -6.95
N MET A 64 -10.95 -10.05 -8.22
CA MET A 64 -10.65 -10.92 -9.36
C MET A 64 -9.16 -11.28 -9.40
N VAL A 65 -8.27 -10.31 -9.18
CA VAL A 65 -6.81 -10.57 -9.10
C VAL A 65 -6.46 -11.50 -7.95
N ARG A 66 -7.15 -11.38 -6.81
CA ARG A 66 -6.85 -12.16 -5.60
C ARG A 66 -7.40 -13.58 -5.64
N TYR A 67 -8.63 -13.76 -6.10
CA TYR A 67 -9.36 -15.03 -6.00
C TYR A 67 -9.55 -15.75 -7.34
N GLU A 68 -9.18 -15.12 -8.46
CA GLU A 68 -9.28 -15.58 -9.85
C GLU A 68 -10.71 -15.86 -10.35
N ASP A 69 -11.65 -16.14 -9.45
CA ASP A 69 -13.04 -16.50 -9.69
C ASP A 69 -13.97 -15.80 -8.69
N GLU A 70 -15.06 -15.24 -9.19
CA GLU A 70 -16.10 -14.60 -8.38
C GLU A 70 -16.72 -15.58 -7.37
N ASN A 71 -16.85 -16.86 -7.73
CA ASN A 71 -17.44 -17.87 -6.86
C ASN A 71 -16.55 -18.23 -5.65
N LYS A 72 -15.25 -17.99 -5.74
CA LYS A 72 -14.28 -18.21 -4.65
C LYS A 72 -14.12 -16.98 -3.76
N THR A 73 -14.71 -15.87 -4.16
CA THR A 73 -14.54 -14.60 -3.47
C THR A 73 -15.45 -14.55 -2.23
N PRO A 74 -14.89 -14.54 -1.00
CA PRO A 74 -15.68 -14.63 0.23
C PRO A 74 -16.28 -13.29 0.68
N VAL A 75 -15.97 -12.20 -0.01
CA VAL A 75 -16.36 -10.83 0.33
C VAL A 75 -16.81 -10.08 -0.92
N THR A 76 -17.72 -9.12 -0.76
CA THR A 76 -18.21 -8.33 -1.89
C THR A 76 -17.32 -7.10 -2.15
N PRO A 77 -17.35 -6.51 -3.37
CA PRO A 77 -16.65 -5.25 -3.64
C PRO A 77 -17.01 -4.14 -2.65
N GLU A 78 -18.28 -4.03 -2.25
CA GLU A 78 -18.76 -3.01 -1.30
C GLU A 78 -18.12 -3.18 0.09
N GLN A 79 -17.89 -4.43 0.51
CA GLN A 79 -17.30 -4.74 1.80
C GLN A 79 -15.81 -4.36 1.89
N ILE A 80 -15.11 -4.30 0.75
CA ILE A 80 -13.68 -3.96 0.71
C ILE A 80 -13.43 -2.48 0.42
N ILE A 81 -14.33 -1.80 -0.30
CA ILE A 81 -14.20 -0.35 -0.57
C ILE A 81 -14.72 0.51 0.59
N THR A 82 -15.54 -0.06 1.49
CA THR A 82 -16.07 0.70 2.64
C THR A 82 -14.94 0.98 3.65
N PRO A 83 -14.60 2.25 3.89
CA PRO A 83 -13.52 2.62 4.81
C PRO A 83 -13.84 2.20 6.25
N ARG A 84 -12.86 1.59 6.94
CA ARG A 84 -13.01 1.20 8.36
C ARG A 84 -12.60 2.30 9.34
N ARG A 85 -11.64 3.15 8.94
CA ARG A 85 -11.19 4.31 9.72
C ARG A 85 -11.81 5.58 9.19
N ARG A 86 -11.89 6.62 10.03
CA ARG A 86 -12.48 7.90 9.63
C ARG A 86 -11.56 8.64 8.65
N GLU A 87 -10.27 8.50 8.83
CA GLU A 87 -9.21 9.09 8.03
C GLU A 87 -9.23 8.58 6.59
N ASP A 88 -9.66 7.33 6.38
CA ASP A 88 -9.66 6.66 5.06
C ASP A 88 -10.91 6.98 4.22
N LYS A 89 -11.79 7.89 4.67
CA LYS A 89 -13.05 8.25 4.01
C LYS A 89 -12.90 9.05 2.71
N GLN A 90 -11.68 9.46 2.38
CA GLN A 90 -11.41 10.14 1.12
C GLN A 90 -11.60 9.20 -0.06
N ASN A 91 -11.97 9.78 -1.20
CA ASN A 91 -12.25 9.04 -2.43
C ASN A 91 -11.01 8.87 -3.33
N ASP A 92 -9.82 9.16 -2.80
CA ASP A 92 -8.54 8.91 -3.45
C ASP A 92 -8.08 7.45 -3.29
N LEU A 93 -7.07 7.04 -4.05
CA LEU A 93 -6.56 5.66 -4.02
C LEU A 93 -5.70 5.34 -2.78
N TRP A 94 -5.36 6.34 -1.97
CA TRP A 94 -4.56 6.19 -0.75
C TRP A 94 -5.42 5.71 0.43
#